data_AF-A0AAW8AS01-F1
#
_entry.id   AF-A0AAW8AS01-F1
#
_cell.length_a   1.000
_cell.length_b   1.000
_cell.length_c   1.000
_cell.angle_alpha   90.00
_cell.angle_beta   90.00
_cell.angle_gamma   90.00
#
_symmetry.space_group_name_H-M   'P 1'
#
loop_
_entity.id
_entity.type
_entity.pdbx_description
1 polymer ?
#
loop_
_entity_poly.entity_id
_entity_poly.type
_entity_poly.pdbx_seq_one_letter_code
_entity_poly.pdbx_strand_id
1 'polypeptide(L)' 'PHVRQNVELIDGKPVIYSLGNFVFDGFTDTDNNTGSILWMTVTASGVTDWHLQEVHIDAQGRPHAAPEQRPRPGQVA' A
#
# COMPACT_ATOMS: atom_id res chain seq x y z
N PRO A 1 -3.63 -4.67 -16.99
CA PRO A 1 -2.76 -3.76 -16.21
C PRO A 1 -3.32 -3.56 -14.79
N HIS A 2 -2.57 -4.01 -13.78
CA HIS A 2 -2.95 -3.86 -12.37
C HIS A 2 -2.37 -2.55 -11.83
N VAL A 3 -3.14 -1.47 -11.91
CA VAL A 3 -2.73 -0.14 -11.40
C VAL A 3 -3.16 -0.01 -9.93
N ARG A 4 -2.31 0.56 -9.07
CA ARG A 4 -2.68 0.87 -7.67
C ARG A 4 -3.96 1.71 -7.65
N GLN A 5 -5.01 1.19 -7.03
CA GLN A 5 -6.22 1.94 -6.76
C GLN A 5 -6.00 2.90 -5.59
N ASN A 6 -6.59 4.10 -5.66
CA ASN A 6 -6.51 5.08 -4.58
C ASN A 6 -7.26 4.57 -3.33
N VAL A 7 -6.93 5.15 -2.18
CA VAL A 7 -7.68 4.97 -0.94
C VAL A 7 -8.87 5.93 -0.94
N GLU A 8 -10.02 5.46 -0.45
CA GLU A 8 -11.22 6.29 -0.28
C GLU A 8 -11.50 6.54 1.20
N LEU A 9 -12.12 7.66 1.52
CA LEU A 9 -12.70 7.92 2.85
C LEU A 9 -14.23 7.85 2.73
N ILE A 10 -14.84 6.84 3.35
CA ILE A 10 -16.28 6.65 3.41
C ILE A 10 -16.72 6.84 4.86
N ASP A 11 -17.59 7.81 5.13
CA ASP A 11 -18.03 8.19 6.48
C ASP A 11 -16.86 8.47 7.46
N GLY A 12 -15.79 9.09 6.95
CA GLY A 12 -14.58 9.38 7.72
C GLY A 12 -13.70 8.17 8.04
N LYS A 13 -13.98 7.01 7.44
CA LYS A 13 -13.21 5.76 7.64
C LYS A 13 -12.43 5.43 6.37
N PRO A 14 -11.13 5.04 6.47
CA PRO A 14 -10.34 4.69 5.31
C PRO A 14 -10.78 3.34 4.73
N VAL A 15 -11.02 3.30 3.43
CA VAL A 15 -11.27 2.10 2.64
C VAL A 15 -10.06 1.86 1.76
N ILE A 16 -9.23 0.91 2.17
CA ILE A 16 -8.01 0.53 1.46
C ILE A 16 -8.30 -0.65 0.54
N TYR A 17 -8.31 -0.42 -0.77
CA TYR A 17 -8.44 -1.48 -1.76
C TYR A 17 -7.12 -2.23 -1.92
N SER A 18 -7.18 -3.56 -1.83
CA SER A 18 -6.04 -4.44 -2.07
C SER A 18 -6.39 -5.45 -3.14
N LEU A 19 -5.48 -5.65 -4.09
CA LEU A 19 -5.62 -6.64 -5.17
C LEU A 19 -5.23 -8.07 -4.72
N GLY A 20 -4.70 -8.25 -3.51
CA GLY A 20 -4.32 -9.55 -2.94
C GLY A 20 -3.02 -9.53 -2.13
N ASN A 21 -2.81 -10.56 -1.32
CA ASN A 21 -1.59 -10.75 -0.52
C ASN A 21 -0.42 -11.19 -1.42
N PHE A 22 0.44 -10.25 -1.82
CA PHE A 22 1.87 -10.35 -2.20
C PHE A 22 2.39 -11.50 -3.10
N VAL A 23 1.56 -12.38 -3.64
CA VAL A 23 2.02 -13.52 -4.45
C VAL A 23 1.55 -13.33 -5.89
N PHE A 24 2.37 -12.61 -6.63
CA PHE A 24 2.32 -12.56 -8.09
C PHE A 24 3.49 -13.42 -8.61
N ASP A 25 3.31 -14.74 -8.63
CA ASP A 25 4.31 -15.62 -9.25
C ASP A 25 4.31 -15.42 -10.77
N GLY A 26 5.48 -15.39 -11.39
CA GLY A 26 5.64 -15.35 -12.84
C GLY A 26 5.56 -13.98 -13.54
N PHE A 27 5.56 -12.85 -12.83
CA PHE A 27 5.59 -11.51 -13.46
C PHE A 27 6.99 -10.88 -13.45
N THR A 28 7.46 -10.43 -14.62
CA THR A 28 8.77 -9.77 -14.77
C THR A 28 8.69 -8.24 -14.77
N ASP A 29 7.51 -7.66 -14.98
CA ASP A 29 7.34 -6.21 -15.02
C ASP A 29 7.37 -5.59 -13.62
N THR A 30 8.05 -4.43 -13.51
CA THR A 30 8.21 -3.69 -12.25
C THR A 30 6.87 -3.31 -11.61
N ASP A 31 5.86 -2.99 -12.42
CA ASP A 31 4.53 -2.62 -11.92
C ASP A 31 3.83 -3.76 -11.17
N ASN A 32 4.03 -5.00 -11.62
CA ASN A 32 3.44 -6.19 -10.99
C ASN A 32 4.18 -6.60 -9.70
N ASN A 33 5.43 -6.15 -9.55
CA ASN A 33 6.26 -6.38 -8.37
C ASN A 33 6.27 -5.17 -7.42
N THR A 34 5.49 -4.12 -7.69
CA THR A 34 5.34 -2.95 -6.81
C THR A 34 4.09 -3.10 -5.96
N GLY A 35 4.27 -3.20 -4.63
CA GLY A 35 3.20 -3.36 -3.66
C GLY A 35 3.09 -2.21 -2.66
N SER A 36 2.32 -2.43 -1.61
CA SER A 36 2.24 -1.52 -0.46
C SER A 36 2.05 -2.29 0.85
N ILE A 37 2.77 -1.89 1.89
CA ILE A 37 2.48 -2.26 3.27
C ILE A 37 1.53 -1.19 3.83
N LEU A 38 0.41 -1.64 4.42
CA LEU A 38 -0.47 -0.76 5.18
C LEU A 38 -0.04 -0.73 6.64
N TRP A 39 0.34 0.45 7.11
CA TRP A 39 0.52 0.74 8.52
C TRP A 39 -0.73 1.41 9.06
N MET A 40 -1.22 1.00 10.23
CA MET A 40 -2.46 1.52 10.78
C MET A 40 -2.48 1.47 12.30
N THR A 41 -2.94 2.56 12.93
CA THR A 41 -3.22 2.64 14.36
C THR A 41 -4.72 2.52 14.59
N VAL A 42 -5.13 1.46 15.30
CA VAL A 42 -6.53 1.17 15.61
C VAL A 42 -6.79 1.36 17.10
N THR A 43 -7.82 2.13 17.43
CA THR A 43 -8.25 2.43 18.80
C THR A 43 -9.74 2.15 18.97
N ALA A 44 -10.26 2.30 20.19
CA ALA A 44 -11.70 2.19 20.46
C ALA A 44 -12.54 3.24 19.70
N SER A 45 -11.96 4.40 19.33
CA SER A 45 -12.64 5.42 18.51
C SER A 45 -12.50 5.20 17.00
N GLY A 46 -11.84 4.11 16.57
CA GLY A 46 -11.60 3.78 15.17
C GLY A 46 -10.13 3.90 14.75
N VAL A 47 -9.90 4.01 13.44
CA VAL A 47 -8.57 4.22 12.86
C VAL A 47 -8.16 5.67 13.07
N THR A 48 -7.06 5.90 13.78
CA THR A 48 -6.59 7.25 14.11
C THR A 48 -5.43 7.72 13.26
N ASP A 49 -4.70 6.78 12.67
CA ASP A 49 -3.59 7.05 11.76
C ASP A 49 -3.39 5.87 10.82
N TRP A 50 -2.99 6.15 9.58
CA TRP A 50 -2.63 5.13 8.61
C TRP A 50 -1.76 5.71 7.50
N HIS A 51 -0.93 4.87 6.90
CA HIS A 51 -0.23 5.21 5.67
C HIS A 51 0.12 3.95 4.88
N LEU A 52 0.36 4.13 3.59
CA LEU A 52 0.87 3.09 2.70
C LEU A 52 2.35 3.31 2.47
N GLN A 53 3.17 2.32 2.78
CA GLN A 53 4.58 2.29 2.44
C GLN A 53 4.77 1.46 1.17
N GLU A 54 5.37 2.06 0.14
CA GLU A 54 5.71 1.33 -1.09
C GLU A 54 6.78 0.26 -0.82
N VAL A 55 6.59 -0.91 -1.41
CA VAL A 55 7.56 -2.01 -1.37
C VAL A 55 7.75 -2.61 -2.75
N HIS A 56 8.96 -3.11 -3.03
CA HIS A 56 9.32 -3.80 -4.26
C HIS A 56 9.57 -5.27 -3.91
N ILE A 57 8.90 -6.17 -4.61
CA ILE A 57 8.96 -7.62 -4.38
C ILE A 57 10.12 -8.19 -5.19
N ASP A 58 11.04 -8.90 -4.52
CA ASP A 58 12.15 -9.57 -5.20
C ASP A 58 11.71 -10.88 -5.89
N ALA A 59 12.63 -11.48 -6.65
CA ALA A 59 12.38 -12.74 -7.36
C ALA A 59 12.10 -13.94 -6.43
N GLN A 60 12.31 -13.82 -5.11
CA GLN A 60 11.95 -14.82 -4.11
C GLN A 60 10.60 -14.51 -3.45
N GLY A 61 9.87 -13.50 -3.92
CA GLY A 61 8.58 -13.08 -3.38
C GLY A 61 8.70 -12.28 -2.08
N ARG A 62 9.89 -11.77 -1.73
CA ARG A 62 10.10 -11.02 -0.48
C ARG A 62 9.93 -9.52 -0.74
N PRO A 63 9.12 -8.81 0.08
CA PRO A 63 8.99 -7.37 -0.04
C PRO A 63 10.19 -6.65 0.56
N HIS A 64 10.72 -5.68 -0.18
CA HIS A 64 11.74 -4.74 0.27
C HIS A 64 11.18 -3.33 0.27
N ALA A 65 11.50 -2.54 1.29
CA ALA A 65 11.13 -1.14 1.30
C ALA A 65 11.68 -0.44 0.04
N ALA A 66 10.82 0.30 -0.66
CA ALA A 66 11.31 1.17 -1.72
C ALA A 66 12.26 2.21 -1.09
N PRO A 67 13.32 2.66 -1.81
CA PRO A 67 14.16 3.76 -1.36
C PRO A 67 13.28 4.94 -0.96
N GLU A 68 13.56 5.58 0.18
CA GLU A 68 12.70 6.62 0.77
C GLU A 68 12.21 7.63 -0.28
N GLN A 69 10.94 7.53 -0.63
CA GLN A 69 10.26 8.61 -1.33
C GLN A 69 9.78 9.59 -0.26
N ARG A 70 10.31 10.81 -0.30
CA ARG A 70 9.85 11.93 0.54
C ARG A 70 8.32 11.97 0.52
N PRO A 71 7.63 11.95 1.67
CA PRO A 71 6.17 11.97 1.69
C PRO A 71 5.66 13.20 0.92
N ARG A 72 4.74 12.96 -0.02
CA ARG A 72 4.08 14.05 -0.75
C ARG A 72 3.07 14.71 0.20
N PRO A 73 3.19 16.02 0.49
CA PRO A 73 2.17 16.73 1.25
C PRO A 73 0.86 16.68 0.48
N GLY A 74 -0.21 16.12 1.07
CA GLY A 74 -1.52 16.03 0.43
C GLY A 74 -2.35 14.78 0.74
N GLN A 75 -1.83 13.83 1.55
CA GLN A 75 -2.62 12.72 2.10
C GLN A 75 -3.09 13.06 3.52
N VAL A 76 -3.84 14.16 3.66
CA VAL A 76 -4.63 14.47 4.85
C VAL A 76 -5.82 15.31 4.40
N ALA A 77 -7.00 14.87 4.85
CA ALA A 77 -8.36 15.29 4.51
C ALA A 77 -8.96 14.67 3.23
#